data_AF-A0A973NY51-F1
#
_entry.id   AF-A0A973NY51-F1
#
_cell.length_a   1.000
_cell.length_b   1.000
_cell.length_c   1.000
_cell.angle_alpha   90.00
_cell.angle_beta   90.00
_cell.angle_gamma   90.00
#
_symmetry.space_group_name_H-M   'P 1'
#
loop_
_entity.id
_entity.type
_entity.pdbx_description
1 polymer ?
#
loop_
_entity_poly.entity_id
_entity_poly.type
_entity_poly.pdbx_seq_one_letter_code
_entity_poly.pdbx_strand_id
1 'polypeptide(L)'
;MIDLDGTRLDCGQIAQAARRGEPVELADSGRARAAASYRIAAEISKVRTVYGRSTGVGANRMVPVDDPAAHAVALLRSHATAAGPVRSAERVRAMLVIRLNQLAAGGSGAHPVVLDGLAAMIRADALPTIREHGGIGTGDLSALATTALALMGEGPTAAPLPAVIPFTAHDALPFLSSNAATLADAALACVDLERTAQAAVVVAALTFAAVDGNREAFSRGVDRVTPFAGTRRVNAWLRALTASDSPPARIQDPLGLRVLPQSQGAALDSLRALSDTITPMVNAPSENPVLLSGEPEETALAHHGGFHASHLQMALDTAVLGVAQTGQLILGRLAALIEPFFTRLPPFLGDGTPGASGVMILEYVAASALAELRAAATPAGLQSVTLSRGVEEDASFASLAAKQALTATENYRTLLACELVAAVRALRMRDRKTPDGLRLALDLCEVLPRDTADRDLTPDIETATALLPNLVQALGESP
;
A
#
# COMPACT_ATOMS: atom_id res chain seq x y z
N MET A 1 11.60 -17.39 -4.60
CA MET A 1 11.84 -17.41 -3.15
C MET A 1 12.36 -16.04 -2.74
N ILE A 2 11.84 -15.47 -1.65
CA ILE A 2 12.24 -14.16 -1.12
C ILE A 2 13.12 -14.40 0.12
N ASP A 3 14.37 -13.98 0.04
CA ASP A 3 15.34 -14.08 1.13
C ASP A 3 15.24 -12.85 2.05
N LEU A 4 14.82 -13.06 3.29
CA LEU A 4 14.79 -12.03 4.31
C LEU A 4 16.14 -11.94 5.00
N ASP A 5 16.91 -10.95 4.59
CA ASP A 5 18.21 -10.65 5.16
C ASP A 5 18.22 -9.32 5.92
N GLY A 6 17.07 -8.75 6.24
CA GLY A 6 16.97 -7.49 6.99
C GLY A 6 17.46 -6.24 6.27
N THR A 7 17.81 -6.30 4.98
CA THR A 7 18.43 -5.16 4.27
C THR A 7 17.89 -4.89 2.87
N ARG A 8 17.24 -5.85 2.21
CA ARG A 8 16.86 -5.75 0.79
C ARG A 8 15.38 -5.99 0.48
N LEU A 9 14.51 -5.96 1.48
CA LEU A 9 13.08 -6.18 1.29
C LEU A 9 12.41 -4.94 0.65
N ASP A 10 11.67 -5.11 -0.44
CA ASP A 10 10.90 -4.02 -1.06
C ASP A 10 9.37 -4.23 -0.99
N CYS A 11 8.60 -3.20 -1.35
CA CYS A 11 7.12 -3.25 -1.36
C CYS A 11 6.56 -4.35 -2.27
N GLY A 12 7.20 -4.61 -3.42
CA GLY A 12 6.78 -5.63 -4.37
C GLY A 12 6.96 -7.03 -3.82
N GLN A 13 8.10 -7.31 -3.19
CA GLN A 13 8.39 -8.57 -2.49
C GLN A 13 7.44 -8.76 -1.30
N ILE A 14 7.15 -7.71 -0.54
CA ILE A 14 6.15 -7.76 0.55
C ILE A 14 4.79 -8.19 -0.01
N ALA A 15 4.32 -7.57 -1.09
CA ALA A 15 3.05 -7.92 -1.72
C ALA A 15 3.05 -9.36 -2.28
N GLN A 16 4.15 -9.80 -2.92
CA GLN A 16 4.29 -11.17 -3.42
C GLN A 16 4.24 -12.19 -2.28
N ALA A 17 4.98 -11.95 -1.19
CA ALA A 17 4.96 -12.80 -0.01
C ALA A 17 3.54 -12.86 0.60
N ALA A 18 2.92 -11.71 0.81
CA ALA A 18 1.57 -11.55 1.39
C ALA A 18 0.50 -12.33 0.61
N ARG A 19 0.57 -12.28 -0.72
CA ARG A 19 -0.34 -12.93 -1.67
C ARG A 19 0.03 -14.39 -1.98
N ARG A 20 1.06 -14.92 -1.32
CA ARG A 20 1.61 -16.27 -1.55
C ARG A 20 2.06 -16.51 -3.00
N GLY A 21 2.52 -15.46 -3.67
CA GLY A 21 3.16 -15.57 -4.98
C GLY A 21 4.56 -16.17 -4.90
N GLU A 22 5.28 -15.93 -3.80
CA GLU A 22 6.63 -16.45 -3.55
C GLU A 22 6.80 -16.87 -2.09
N PRO A 23 7.46 -18.02 -1.79
CA PRO A 23 7.80 -18.40 -0.43
C PRO A 23 8.89 -17.50 0.14
N VAL A 24 8.91 -17.41 1.47
CA VAL A 24 9.83 -16.56 2.23
C VAL A 24 10.76 -17.41 3.08
N GLU A 25 12.05 -17.06 3.13
CA GLU A 25 13.05 -17.73 3.96
C GLU A 25 13.91 -16.71 4.71
N LEU A 26 14.29 -17.01 5.96
CA LEU A 26 15.22 -16.20 6.73
C LEU A 26 16.65 -16.53 6.30
N ALA A 27 17.39 -15.54 5.83
CA ALA A 27 18.78 -15.72 5.42
C ALA A 27 19.71 -15.93 6.63
N ASP A 28 20.74 -16.76 6.46
CA ASP A 28 21.76 -17.01 7.49
C ASP A 28 22.48 -15.74 7.96
N SER A 29 22.69 -14.78 7.05
CA SER A 29 23.26 -13.47 7.37
C SER A 29 22.38 -12.68 8.36
N GLY A 30 21.06 -12.74 8.19
CA GLY A 30 20.08 -12.16 9.11
C GLY A 30 20.10 -12.82 10.48
N ARG A 31 20.11 -14.15 10.50
CA ARG A 31 20.25 -14.94 11.74
C ARG A 31 21.54 -14.59 12.50
N ALA A 32 22.67 -14.51 11.79
CA ALA A 32 23.96 -14.20 12.37
C ALA A 32 23.98 -12.79 13.01
N ARG A 33 23.41 -11.78 12.34
CA ARG A 33 23.30 -10.43 12.90
C ARG A 33 22.38 -10.38 14.13
N ALA A 34 21.23 -11.03 14.09
CA ALA A 34 20.35 -11.13 15.25
C ALA A 34 21.05 -11.80 16.45
N ALA A 35 21.81 -12.88 16.21
CA ALA A 35 22.58 -13.56 17.25
C ALA A 35 23.72 -12.72 17.83
N ALA A 36 24.37 -11.88 17.02
CA ALA A 36 25.36 -10.92 17.50
C ALA A 36 24.72 -9.83 18.37
N SER A 37 23.61 -9.27 17.89
CA SER A 37 22.81 -8.28 18.60
C SER A 37 22.35 -8.80 19.97
N TYR A 38 21.79 -10.02 20.02
CA TYR A 38 21.36 -10.65 21.27
C TYR A 38 22.48 -10.77 22.32
N ARG A 39 23.70 -11.15 21.91
CA ARG A 39 24.85 -11.26 22.81
C ARG A 39 25.21 -9.91 23.45
N ILE A 40 25.25 -8.85 22.65
CA ILE A 40 25.47 -7.48 23.13
C ILE A 40 24.35 -7.09 24.13
N ALA A 41 23.11 -7.40 23.76
CA ALA A 41 21.95 -7.14 24.60
C ALA A 41 22.04 -7.78 25.99
N ALA A 42 22.52 -9.03 26.04
CA ALA A 42 22.67 -9.81 27.25
C ALA A 42 23.77 -9.23 28.17
N GLU A 43 24.89 -8.78 27.61
CA GLU A 43 25.97 -8.16 28.38
C GLU A 43 25.58 -6.78 28.93
N ILE A 44 24.98 -5.92 28.10
CA ILE A 44 24.54 -4.58 28.52
C ILE A 44 23.51 -4.65 29.65
N SER A 45 22.61 -5.63 29.61
CA SER A 45 21.57 -5.81 30.63
C SER A 45 22.13 -6.16 32.01
N LYS A 46 23.40 -6.58 32.13
CA LYS A 46 24.06 -6.88 33.42
C LYS A 46 24.62 -5.63 34.09
N VAL A 47 24.94 -4.60 33.32
CA VAL A 47 25.70 -3.42 33.78
C VAL A 47 24.91 -2.12 33.73
N ARG A 48 23.76 -2.11 33.05
CA ARG A 48 22.93 -0.92 32.88
C ARG A 48 21.43 -1.26 32.85
N THR A 49 20.63 -0.38 33.42
CA THR A 49 19.17 -0.39 33.29
C THR A 49 18.73 -0.15 31.84
N VAL A 50 17.90 -1.03 31.30
CA VAL A 50 17.41 -0.96 29.92
C VAL A 50 15.88 -0.86 29.88
N TYR A 51 15.38 0.19 29.23
CA TYR A 51 13.95 0.46 29.01
C TYR A 51 13.20 -0.79 28.53
N GLY A 52 12.12 -1.16 29.21
CA GLY A 52 11.26 -2.30 28.90
C GLY A 52 11.88 -3.69 29.04
N ARG A 53 13.14 -3.78 29.48
CA ARG A 53 13.79 -5.04 29.89
C ARG A 53 13.92 -5.13 31.40
N SER A 54 14.46 -4.09 32.02
CA SER A 54 14.66 -4.00 33.48
C SER A 54 13.81 -2.91 34.13
N THR A 55 12.99 -2.20 33.34
CA THR A 55 12.02 -1.21 33.81
C THR A 55 10.68 -1.40 33.12
N GLY A 56 9.63 -0.77 33.66
CA GLY A 56 8.34 -0.67 32.98
C GLY A 56 8.41 0.13 31.66
N VAL A 57 7.26 0.25 30.99
CA VAL A 57 7.12 0.98 29.71
C VAL A 57 6.23 2.22 29.85
N GLY A 58 6.34 3.14 28.89
CA GLY A 58 5.54 4.36 28.82
C GLY A 58 5.68 5.24 30.07
N ALA A 59 4.56 5.58 30.72
CA ALA A 59 4.56 6.34 31.97
C ALA A 59 5.34 5.65 33.11
N ASN A 60 5.50 4.33 33.05
CA ASN A 60 6.20 3.53 34.05
C ASN A 60 7.69 3.32 33.72
N ARG A 61 8.26 4.04 32.73
CA ARG A 61 9.65 3.87 32.26
C ARG A 61 10.74 3.97 33.35
N MET A 62 10.45 4.66 34.45
CA MET A 62 11.35 4.84 35.59
C MET A 62 11.15 3.81 36.70
N VAL A 63 10.12 2.97 36.61
CA VAL A 63 9.79 1.97 37.63
C VAL A 63 10.64 0.72 37.37
N PRO A 64 11.52 0.32 38.30
CA PRO A 64 12.28 -0.93 38.19
C PRO A 64 11.37 -2.15 38.21
N VAL A 65 11.85 -3.24 37.60
CA VAL A 65 11.13 -4.51 37.56
C VAL A 65 11.89 -5.55 38.38
N ASP A 66 11.22 -6.14 39.37
CA ASP A 66 11.83 -7.13 40.27
C ASP A 66 11.99 -8.51 39.62
N ASP A 67 11.01 -8.92 38.80
CA ASP A 67 11.06 -10.16 38.00
C ASP A 67 10.89 -9.83 36.50
N PRO A 68 12.01 -9.65 35.77
CA PRO A 68 11.99 -9.33 34.34
C PRO A 68 11.27 -10.36 33.48
N ALA A 69 11.32 -11.64 33.84
CA ALA A 69 10.69 -12.70 33.06
C ALA A 69 9.16 -12.67 33.21
N ALA A 70 8.67 -12.57 34.44
CA ALA A 70 7.23 -12.42 34.69
C ALA A 70 6.70 -11.10 34.07
N HIS A 71 7.47 -10.02 34.16
CA HIS A 71 7.11 -8.74 33.56
C HIS A 71 6.98 -8.83 32.04
N ALA A 72 7.89 -9.51 31.34
CA ALA A 72 7.80 -9.68 29.89
C ALA A 72 6.48 -10.33 29.45
N VAL A 73 6.05 -11.40 30.13
CA VAL A 73 4.78 -12.07 29.83
C VAL A 73 3.59 -11.16 30.15
N ALA A 74 3.62 -10.46 31.30
CA ALA A 74 2.56 -9.52 31.67
C ALA A 74 2.46 -8.33 30.69
N LEU A 75 3.61 -7.86 30.17
CA LEU A 75 3.69 -6.81 29.16
C LEU A 75 2.98 -7.26 27.87
N LEU A 76 3.30 -8.45 27.36
CA LEU A 76 2.65 -9.01 26.17
C LEU A 76 1.13 -9.14 26.38
N ARG A 77 0.68 -9.69 27.51
CA ARG A 77 -0.76 -9.86 27.81
C ARG A 77 -1.52 -8.54 27.90
N SER A 78 -0.94 -7.54 28.58
CA SER A 78 -1.57 -6.21 28.70
C SER A 78 -1.63 -5.46 27.36
N HIS A 79 -0.59 -5.58 26.54
CA HIS A 79 -0.51 -4.90 25.26
C HIS A 79 -1.29 -5.61 24.15
N ALA A 80 -1.65 -6.89 24.30
CA ALA A 80 -2.53 -7.61 23.37
C ALA A 80 -4.01 -7.18 23.49
N THR A 81 -4.26 -5.87 23.60
CA THR A 81 -5.58 -5.26 23.73
C THR A 81 -5.93 -4.53 22.43
N ALA A 82 -6.89 -5.05 21.67
CA ALA A 82 -7.32 -4.48 20.40
C ALA A 82 -8.83 -4.62 20.19
N ALA A 83 -9.40 -3.80 19.31
CA ALA A 83 -10.84 -3.81 18.99
C ALA A 83 -11.10 -3.68 17.49
N GLY A 84 -12.38 -3.83 17.09
CA GLY A 84 -12.81 -3.67 15.70
C GLY A 84 -12.67 -4.92 14.83
N PRO A 85 -12.86 -4.76 13.51
CA PRO A 85 -12.80 -5.87 12.55
C PRO A 85 -11.45 -6.59 12.56
N VAL A 86 -11.46 -7.85 12.11
CA VAL A 86 -10.25 -8.66 11.93
C VAL A 86 -9.57 -8.26 10.62
N ARG A 87 -8.24 -8.11 10.65
CA ARG A 87 -7.43 -7.84 9.45
C ARG A 87 -7.40 -9.06 8.54
N SER A 88 -7.29 -8.84 7.23
CA SER A 88 -7.21 -9.93 6.26
C SER A 88 -5.91 -10.75 6.42
N ALA A 89 -5.96 -12.02 6.01
CA ALA A 89 -4.79 -12.90 6.02
C ALA A 89 -3.60 -12.31 5.24
N GLU A 90 -3.86 -11.65 4.11
CA GLU A 90 -2.85 -10.95 3.31
C GLU A 90 -2.10 -9.90 4.15
N ARG A 91 -2.85 -9.01 4.84
CA ARG A 91 -2.29 -7.94 5.67
C ARG A 91 -1.52 -8.47 6.87
N VAL A 92 -2.04 -9.52 7.52
CA VAL A 92 -1.33 -10.17 8.64
C VAL A 92 -0.04 -10.83 8.16
N ARG A 93 -0.05 -11.51 7.01
CA ARG A 93 1.17 -12.11 6.45
C ARG A 93 2.23 -11.07 6.11
N ALA A 94 1.84 -9.97 5.46
CA ALA A 94 2.74 -8.84 5.18
C ALA A 94 3.39 -8.29 6.47
N MET A 95 2.61 -8.12 7.54
CA MET A 95 3.11 -7.70 8.85
C MET A 95 4.17 -8.65 9.39
N LEU A 96 3.92 -9.96 9.36
CA LEU A 96 4.87 -10.96 9.86
C LEU A 96 6.17 -10.97 9.05
N VAL A 97 6.08 -10.86 7.72
CA VAL A 97 7.24 -10.79 6.82
C VAL A 97 8.11 -9.57 7.12
N ILE A 98 7.49 -8.39 7.26
CA ILE A 98 8.20 -7.16 7.62
C ILE A 98 8.84 -7.28 8.99
N ARG A 99 8.12 -7.81 9.98
CA ARG A 99 8.67 -7.95 11.34
C ARG A 99 9.86 -8.90 11.37
N LEU A 100 9.79 -10.02 10.65
CA LEU A 100 10.90 -10.96 10.52
C LEU A 100 12.13 -10.27 9.90
N ASN A 101 11.93 -9.50 8.83
CA ASN A 101 13.01 -8.76 8.18
C ASN A 101 13.64 -7.72 9.11
N GLN A 102 12.84 -6.93 9.82
CA GLN A 102 13.35 -5.94 10.78
C GLN A 102 14.15 -6.57 11.93
N LEU A 103 13.66 -7.68 12.49
CA LEU A 103 14.42 -8.43 13.50
C LEU A 103 15.76 -8.96 12.94
N ALA A 104 15.75 -9.42 11.68
CA ALA A 104 16.95 -9.86 10.97
C ALA A 104 17.96 -8.71 10.70
N ALA A 105 17.52 -7.44 10.70
CA ALA A 105 18.42 -6.30 10.57
C ALA A 105 19.41 -6.19 11.75
N GLY A 106 19.04 -6.71 12.93
CA GLY A 106 19.95 -6.90 14.06
C GLY A 106 20.04 -5.74 15.05
N GLY A 107 19.03 -4.86 15.11
CA GLY A 107 18.95 -3.77 16.10
C GLY A 107 18.30 -4.12 17.41
N SER A 108 17.46 -5.16 17.43
CA SER A 108 16.51 -5.40 18.51
C SER A 108 17.11 -6.05 19.76
N GLY A 109 18.17 -6.83 19.58
CA GLY A 109 18.72 -7.70 20.63
C GLY A 109 17.77 -8.81 21.10
N ALA A 110 16.79 -9.19 20.28
CA ALA A 110 15.88 -10.31 20.55
C ALA A 110 16.59 -11.66 20.33
N HIS A 111 16.18 -12.70 21.05
CA HIS A 111 16.76 -14.02 20.92
C HIS A 111 16.49 -14.62 19.51
N PRO A 112 17.48 -15.24 18.84
CA PRO A 112 17.33 -15.78 17.48
C PRO A 112 16.17 -16.77 17.29
N VAL A 113 15.81 -17.50 18.36
CA VAL A 113 14.65 -18.43 18.37
C VAL A 113 13.32 -17.75 18.02
N VAL A 114 13.18 -16.45 18.31
CA VAL A 114 11.98 -15.67 17.98
C VAL A 114 11.83 -15.51 16.47
N LEU A 115 12.94 -15.27 15.77
CA LEU A 115 12.95 -15.19 14.31
C LEU A 115 12.59 -16.54 13.69
N ASP A 116 13.01 -17.64 14.30
CA ASP A 116 12.73 -19.00 13.82
C ASP A 116 11.27 -19.37 13.94
N GLY A 117 10.68 -19.06 15.09
CA GLY A 117 9.24 -19.24 15.28
C GLY A 117 8.43 -18.39 14.33
N LEU A 118 8.83 -17.14 14.10
CA LEU A 118 8.15 -16.25 13.17
C LEU A 118 8.26 -16.76 11.72
N ALA A 119 9.45 -17.21 11.29
CA ALA A 119 9.66 -17.83 9.99
C ALA A 119 8.81 -19.10 9.81
N ALA A 120 8.76 -19.96 10.84
CA ALA A 120 7.93 -21.17 10.85
C ALA A 120 6.43 -20.83 10.80
N MET A 121 5.98 -19.83 11.56
CA MET A 121 4.60 -19.34 11.55
C MET A 121 4.20 -18.84 10.16
N ILE A 122 5.05 -18.05 9.50
CA ILE A 122 4.81 -17.55 8.13
C ILE A 122 4.68 -18.72 7.15
N ARG A 123 5.60 -19.69 7.21
CA ARG A 123 5.61 -20.87 6.31
C ARG A 123 4.38 -21.75 6.49
N ALA A 124 3.94 -21.95 7.73
CA ALA A 124 2.78 -22.77 8.07
C ALA A 124 1.45 -22.05 7.87
N ASP A 125 1.47 -20.76 7.53
CA ASP A 125 0.27 -19.91 7.48
C ASP A 125 -0.51 -19.88 8.81
N ALA A 126 0.21 -20.01 9.93
CA ALA A 126 -0.34 -20.04 11.29
C ALA A 126 -0.63 -18.61 11.79
N LEU A 127 -1.42 -17.85 11.05
CA LEU A 127 -1.60 -16.41 11.27
C LEU A 127 -2.38 -16.12 12.56
N PRO A 128 -1.93 -15.18 13.41
CA PRO A 128 -2.69 -14.73 14.58
C PRO A 128 -3.90 -13.88 14.18
N THR A 129 -4.90 -13.80 15.08
CA THR A 129 -6.07 -12.93 14.88
C THR A 129 -5.74 -11.47 15.23
N ILE A 130 -5.45 -10.63 14.23
CA ILE A 130 -5.15 -9.21 14.41
C ILE A 130 -6.38 -8.34 14.11
N ARG A 131 -6.60 -7.26 14.87
CA ARG A 131 -7.75 -6.34 14.68
C ARG A 131 -7.32 -4.93 14.28
N GLU A 132 -8.26 -4.14 13.76
CA GLU A 132 -8.02 -2.80 13.22
C GLU A 132 -7.61 -1.76 14.28
N HIS A 133 -8.27 -1.73 15.45
CA HIS A 133 -8.03 -0.69 16.45
C HIS A 133 -6.98 -1.14 17.45
N GLY A 134 -5.83 -0.47 17.47
CA GLY A 134 -4.74 -0.76 18.39
C GLY A 134 -3.40 -0.09 18.08
N GLY A 135 -3.26 0.59 16.94
CA GLY A 135 -2.05 1.34 16.57
C GLY A 135 -2.38 2.80 16.27
N ILE A 136 -1.49 3.70 16.67
CA ILE A 136 -1.61 5.17 16.47
C ILE A 136 -0.37 5.77 15.78
N GLY A 137 0.54 4.93 15.26
CA GLY A 137 1.76 5.41 14.59
C GLY A 137 2.95 5.69 15.51
N THR A 138 2.99 5.02 16.67
CA THR A 138 4.11 5.01 17.65
C THR A 138 4.58 3.58 17.94
N GLY A 139 4.38 2.66 16.99
CA GLY A 139 4.51 1.22 17.15
C GLY A 139 3.14 0.52 17.15
N ASP A 140 3.08 -0.64 16.49
CA ASP A 140 1.88 -1.49 16.40
C ASP A 140 1.81 -2.48 17.57
N LEU A 141 1.91 -1.94 18.79
CA LEU A 141 2.08 -2.71 20.02
C LEU A 141 1.04 -3.82 20.16
N SER A 142 -0.23 -3.51 19.88
CA SER A 142 -1.33 -4.46 20.05
C SER A 142 -1.28 -5.64 19.09
N ALA A 143 -0.91 -5.38 17.83
CA ALA A 143 -0.79 -6.42 16.81
C ALA A 143 0.41 -7.33 17.09
N LEU A 144 1.54 -6.74 17.49
CA LEU A 144 2.77 -7.48 17.80
C LEU A 144 2.66 -8.24 19.12
N ALA A 145 1.97 -7.70 20.13
CA ALA A 145 1.70 -8.41 21.37
C ALA A 145 0.83 -9.64 21.16
N THR A 146 -0.24 -9.49 20.36
CA THR A 146 -1.10 -10.61 19.97
C THR A 146 -0.31 -11.69 19.21
N THR A 147 0.61 -11.28 18.33
CA THR A 147 1.48 -12.20 17.58
C THR A 147 2.45 -12.94 18.51
N ALA A 148 3.07 -12.24 19.47
CA ALA A 148 3.98 -12.85 20.43
C ALA A 148 3.26 -13.87 21.33
N LEU A 149 2.06 -13.55 21.82
CA LEU A 149 1.24 -14.50 22.58
C LEU A 149 0.89 -15.73 21.74
N ALA A 150 0.50 -15.54 20.47
CA ALA A 150 0.23 -16.67 19.58
C ALA A 150 1.48 -17.56 19.38
N LEU A 151 2.69 -16.98 19.25
CA LEU A 151 3.95 -17.72 19.21
C LEU A 151 4.24 -18.48 20.52
N MET A 152 3.79 -17.95 21.67
CA MET A 152 3.85 -18.62 22.97
C MET A 152 2.78 -19.71 23.15
N GLY A 153 1.93 -19.95 22.15
CA GLY A 153 0.79 -20.87 22.25
C GLY A 153 -0.41 -20.28 23.01
N GLU A 154 -0.39 -18.98 23.29
CA GLU A 154 -1.49 -18.23 23.92
C GLU A 154 -2.32 -17.51 22.85
N GLY A 155 -3.42 -18.13 22.44
CA GLY A 155 -4.40 -17.52 21.52
C GLY A 155 -4.52 -18.24 20.18
N PRO A 156 -5.57 -17.93 19.41
CA PRO A 156 -5.90 -18.65 18.19
C PRO A 156 -4.98 -18.25 17.03
N THR A 157 -4.63 -19.24 16.22
CA THR A 157 -3.95 -19.11 14.93
C THR A 157 -4.80 -19.78 13.84
N ALA A 158 -4.68 -19.31 12.60
CA ALA A 158 -5.44 -19.84 11.46
C ALA A 158 -5.06 -21.30 11.09
N ALA A 159 -3.86 -21.73 11.46
CA ALA A 159 -3.34 -23.08 11.30
C ALA A 159 -2.46 -23.44 12.52
N PRO A 160 -2.23 -24.74 12.81
CA PRO A 160 -1.41 -25.14 13.95
C PRO A 160 0.00 -24.53 13.91
N LEU A 161 0.45 -24.01 15.06
CA LEU A 161 1.78 -23.47 15.19
C LEU A 161 2.83 -24.61 15.13
N PRO A 162 3.89 -24.49 14.31
CA PRO A 162 4.90 -25.55 14.21
C PRO A 162 5.72 -25.77 15.50
N ALA A 163 5.94 -24.70 16.28
CA ALA A 163 6.69 -24.76 17.53
C ALA A 163 6.25 -23.61 18.44
N VAL A 164 6.10 -23.90 19.75
CA VAL A 164 5.88 -22.88 20.78
C VAL A 164 7.21 -22.22 21.13
N ILE A 165 7.23 -20.89 21.13
CA ILE A 165 8.41 -20.09 21.40
C ILE A 165 8.28 -19.40 22.76
N PRO A 166 9.20 -19.64 23.71
CA PRO A 166 9.23 -18.89 24.95
C PRO A 166 9.74 -17.47 24.70
N PHE A 167 9.01 -16.46 25.18
CA PHE A 167 9.49 -15.08 25.22
C PHE A 167 10.08 -14.77 26.59
N THR A 168 11.22 -14.08 26.61
CA THR A 168 11.92 -13.65 27.82
C THR A 168 11.91 -12.13 27.97
N ALA A 169 12.53 -11.63 29.04
CA ALA A 169 12.82 -10.21 29.24
C ALA A 169 13.58 -9.54 28.09
N HIS A 170 14.31 -10.32 27.28
CA HIS A 170 15.05 -9.83 26.13
C HIS A 170 14.22 -9.76 24.84
N ASP A 171 13.01 -10.32 24.84
CA ASP A 171 12.24 -10.53 23.61
C ASP A 171 10.99 -9.67 23.53
N ALA A 172 10.31 -9.44 24.66
CA ALA A 172 9.00 -8.79 24.67
C ALA A 172 9.02 -7.39 24.05
N LEU A 173 9.65 -6.38 24.68
CA LEU A 173 9.69 -5.04 24.10
C LEU A 173 10.37 -5.00 22.72
N PRO A 174 11.52 -5.66 22.50
CA PRO A 174 12.13 -5.71 21.17
C PRO A 174 11.20 -6.23 20.09
N PHE A 175 10.37 -7.24 20.37
CA PHE A 175 9.38 -7.72 19.40
C PHE A 175 8.26 -6.70 19.14
N LEU A 176 7.80 -6.00 20.18
CA LEU A 176 6.73 -5.00 20.11
C LEU A 176 7.15 -3.68 19.44
N SER A 177 8.43 -3.32 19.49
CA SER A 177 8.94 -2.00 19.05
C SER A 177 9.05 -1.90 17.52
N SER A 178 7.92 -1.89 16.83
CA SER A 178 7.88 -1.80 15.36
C SER A 178 6.53 -1.31 14.84
N ASN A 179 6.54 -0.67 13.67
CA ASN A 179 5.35 -0.30 12.90
C ASN A 179 5.03 -1.34 11.78
N ALA A 180 5.34 -2.62 11.98
CA ALA A 180 5.22 -3.65 10.94
C ALA A 180 3.79 -3.82 10.38
N ALA A 181 2.76 -3.64 11.19
CA ALA A 181 1.37 -3.79 10.75
C ALA A 181 0.90 -2.58 9.93
N THR A 182 1.38 -1.39 10.29
CA THR A 182 1.17 -0.14 9.56
C THR A 182 1.96 -0.13 8.25
N LEU A 183 3.22 -0.56 8.27
CA LEU A 183 4.08 -0.71 7.07
C LEU A 183 3.52 -1.77 6.11
N ALA A 184 2.90 -2.84 6.61
CA ALA A 184 2.23 -3.83 5.79
C ALA A 184 1.08 -3.22 4.98
N ASP A 185 0.20 -2.49 5.64
CA ASP A 185 -0.93 -1.82 4.99
C ASP A 185 -0.44 -0.78 3.98
N ALA A 186 0.59 0.00 4.35
CA ALA A 186 1.20 0.99 3.47
C ALA A 186 1.85 0.37 2.23
N ALA A 187 2.61 -0.73 2.38
CA ALA A 187 3.27 -1.41 1.26
C ALA A 187 2.26 -2.04 0.29
N LEU A 188 1.22 -2.69 0.80
CA LEU A 188 0.15 -3.27 -0.01
C LEU A 188 -0.62 -2.19 -0.77
N ALA A 189 -1.01 -1.09 -0.09
CA ALA A 189 -1.65 0.04 -0.72
C ALA A 189 -0.75 0.72 -1.76
N CYS A 190 0.55 0.89 -1.48
CA CYS A 190 1.51 1.49 -2.41
C CYS A 190 1.59 0.70 -3.73
N VAL A 191 1.76 -0.62 -3.67
CA VAL A 191 1.82 -1.49 -4.87
C VAL A 191 0.52 -1.42 -5.65
N ASP A 192 -0.62 -1.44 -4.96
CA ASP A 192 -1.92 -1.50 -5.59
C ASP A 192 -2.35 -0.15 -6.19
N LEU A 193 -2.06 0.96 -5.51
CA LEU A 193 -2.26 2.31 -6.04
C LEU A 193 -1.35 2.57 -7.23
N GLU A 194 -0.08 2.18 -7.18
CA GLU A 194 0.84 2.35 -8.31
C GLU A 194 0.34 1.59 -9.54
N ARG A 195 -0.04 0.32 -9.38
CA ARG A 195 -0.62 -0.48 -10.48
C ARG A 195 -1.90 0.14 -11.02
N THR A 196 -2.79 0.61 -10.15
CA THR A 196 -4.05 1.25 -10.57
C THR A 196 -3.80 2.58 -11.28
N ALA A 197 -2.82 3.37 -10.82
CA ALA A 197 -2.39 4.61 -11.44
C ALA A 197 -1.73 4.39 -12.81
N GLN A 198 -0.98 3.30 -12.97
CA GLN A 198 -0.45 2.90 -14.28
C GLN A 198 -1.58 2.45 -15.22
N ALA A 199 -2.51 1.62 -14.73
CA ALA A 199 -3.69 1.21 -15.50
C ALA A 199 -4.55 2.41 -15.94
N ALA A 200 -4.63 3.47 -15.12
CA ALA A 200 -5.36 4.69 -15.46
C ALA A 200 -4.85 5.37 -16.73
N VAL A 201 -3.55 5.26 -17.04
CA VAL A 201 -2.97 5.76 -18.29
C VAL A 201 -3.49 4.96 -19.49
N VAL A 202 -3.61 3.64 -19.35
CA VAL A 202 -4.13 2.74 -20.39
C VAL A 202 -5.60 2.99 -20.64
N VAL A 203 -6.42 3.09 -19.58
CA VAL A 203 -7.84 3.40 -19.70
C VAL A 203 -8.05 4.79 -20.33
N ALA A 204 -7.28 5.79 -19.91
CA ALA A 204 -7.36 7.10 -20.53
C ALA A 204 -6.96 7.07 -22.00
N ALA A 205 -5.98 6.24 -22.40
CA ALA A 205 -5.61 6.05 -23.81
C ALA A 205 -6.76 5.41 -24.62
N LEU A 206 -7.51 4.47 -24.05
CA LEU A 206 -8.76 3.96 -24.64
C LEU A 206 -9.78 5.09 -24.84
N THR A 207 -9.95 5.96 -23.84
CA THR A 207 -10.81 7.15 -23.95
C THR A 207 -10.32 8.11 -25.04
N PHE A 208 -9.02 8.40 -25.12
CA PHE A 208 -8.43 9.22 -26.20
C PHE A 208 -8.76 8.65 -27.58
N ALA A 209 -8.66 7.34 -27.74
CA ALA A 209 -9.04 6.68 -28.97
C ALA A 209 -10.55 6.81 -29.22
N ALA A 210 -11.41 6.62 -28.20
CA ALA A 210 -12.87 6.65 -28.33
C ALA A 210 -13.41 8.02 -28.78
N VAL A 211 -12.79 9.11 -28.35
CA VAL A 211 -13.27 10.49 -28.62
C VAL A 211 -12.44 11.26 -29.65
N ASP A 212 -11.51 10.59 -30.34
CA ASP A 212 -10.54 11.22 -31.27
C ASP A 212 -9.77 12.39 -30.63
N GLY A 213 -9.24 12.17 -29.42
CA GLY A 213 -8.59 13.20 -28.62
C GLY A 213 -7.30 13.75 -29.23
N ASN A 214 -6.95 14.99 -28.89
CA ASN A 214 -5.76 15.68 -29.34
C ASN A 214 -4.51 15.25 -28.57
N ARG A 215 -3.65 14.56 -29.32
CA ARG A 215 -2.37 13.99 -28.88
C ARG A 215 -1.26 15.04 -28.72
N GLU A 216 -1.50 16.28 -29.14
CA GLU A 216 -0.57 17.39 -28.94
C GLU A 216 -0.29 17.65 -27.44
N ALA A 217 -1.27 17.37 -26.58
CA ALA A 217 -1.19 17.51 -25.12
C ALA A 217 -0.06 16.72 -24.45
N PHE A 218 0.45 15.68 -25.12
CA PHE A 218 1.57 14.85 -24.69
C PHE A 218 2.63 14.69 -25.80
N SER A 219 2.71 15.66 -26.70
CA SER A 219 3.69 15.67 -27.79
C SER A 219 5.14 15.77 -27.27
N ARG A 220 6.11 15.52 -28.15
CA ARG A 220 7.53 15.78 -27.84
C ARG A 220 7.83 17.24 -27.52
N GLY A 221 6.98 18.19 -27.97
CA GLY A 221 7.08 19.59 -27.58
C GLY A 221 6.80 19.79 -26.10
N VAL A 222 5.81 19.08 -25.56
CA VAL A 222 5.45 19.12 -24.13
C VAL A 222 6.58 18.55 -23.26
N ASP A 223 7.25 17.47 -23.71
CA ASP A 223 8.40 16.90 -22.99
C ASP A 223 9.56 17.89 -22.81
N ARG A 224 9.75 18.82 -23.77
CA ARG A 224 10.82 19.82 -23.72
C ARG A 224 10.61 20.87 -22.63
N VAL A 225 9.36 21.11 -22.25
CA VAL A 225 8.99 22.18 -21.30
C VAL A 225 8.62 21.67 -19.92
N THR A 226 8.50 20.35 -19.71
CA THR A 226 8.20 19.78 -18.40
C THR A 226 9.48 19.28 -17.68
N PRO A 227 9.77 19.71 -16.44
CA PRO A 227 10.90 19.20 -15.68
C PRO A 227 10.60 17.88 -14.94
N PHE A 228 9.34 17.42 -14.92
CA PHE A 228 8.91 16.34 -14.03
C PHE A 228 8.97 14.96 -14.68
N ALA A 229 9.61 14.02 -13.99
CA ALA A 229 9.83 12.66 -14.47
C ALA A 229 8.52 11.90 -14.70
N GLY A 230 7.59 11.94 -13.76
CA GLY A 230 6.28 11.29 -13.88
C GLY A 230 5.48 11.81 -15.09
N THR A 231 5.51 13.11 -15.34
CA THR A 231 4.84 13.71 -16.51
C THR A 231 5.44 13.20 -17.83
N ARG A 232 6.77 13.17 -17.95
CA ARG A 232 7.44 12.64 -19.15
C ARG A 232 7.13 11.16 -19.38
N ARG A 233 7.05 10.38 -18.30
CA ARG A 233 6.68 8.96 -18.36
C ARG A 233 5.25 8.76 -18.89
N VAL A 234 4.27 9.50 -18.34
CA VAL A 234 2.88 9.43 -18.83
C VAL A 234 2.78 9.89 -20.29
N ASN A 235 3.50 10.96 -20.68
CA ASN A 235 3.56 11.39 -22.07
C ASN A 235 4.07 10.29 -23.01
N ALA A 236 5.15 9.61 -22.62
CA ALA A 236 5.72 8.52 -23.41
C ALA A 236 4.73 7.36 -23.61
N TRP A 237 4.08 6.92 -22.53
CA TRP A 237 3.06 5.88 -22.59
C TRP A 237 1.86 6.27 -23.45
N LEU A 238 1.30 7.46 -23.27
CA LEU A 238 0.16 7.92 -24.07
C LEU A 238 0.52 8.01 -25.56
N ARG A 239 1.72 8.48 -25.92
CA ARG A 239 2.17 8.47 -27.32
C ARG A 239 2.27 7.07 -27.90
N ALA A 240 2.83 6.12 -27.15
CA ALA A 240 2.98 4.75 -27.62
C ALA A 240 1.61 4.08 -27.82
N LEU A 241 0.69 4.26 -26.88
CA LEU A 241 -0.65 3.67 -26.94
C LEU A 241 -1.53 4.30 -28.04
N THR A 242 -1.45 5.63 -28.24
CA THR A 242 -2.38 6.38 -29.11
C THR A 242 -1.80 6.75 -30.48
N ALA A 243 -0.69 6.13 -30.89
CA ALA A 243 -0.07 6.36 -32.20
C ALA A 243 -1.07 6.07 -33.35
N SER A 244 -1.26 7.04 -34.24
CA SER A 244 -2.26 7.04 -35.31
C SER A 244 -2.00 8.17 -36.31
N ASP A 245 -2.37 7.99 -37.58
CA ASP A 245 -2.29 9.08 -38.57
C ASP A 245 -3.59 9.92 -38.63
N SER A 246 -4.61 9.55 -37.85
CA SER A 246 -5.89 10.27 -37.83
C SER A 246 -5.73 11.67 -37.21
N PRO A 247 -6.29 12.73 -37.84
CA PRO A 247 -6.31 14.06 -37.25
C PRO A 247 -7.18 14.07 -35.99
N PRO A 248 -6.86 14.90 -34.98
CA PRO A 248 -7.69 15.03 -33.79
C PRO A 248 -9.03 15.71 -34.13
N ALA A 249 -10.08 15.41 -33.38
CA ALA A 249 -11.39 16.02 -33.60
C ALA A 249 -11.45 17.50 -33.19
N ARG A 250 -10.53 17.96 -32.33
CA ARG A 250 -10.55 19.30 -31.71
C ARG A 250 -9.13 19.86 -31.57
N ILE A 251 -9.00 21.18 -31.56
CA ILE A 251 -7.72 21.87 -31.30
C ILE A 251 -7.28 21.64 -29.84
N GLN A 252 -8.20 21.66 -28.89
CA GLN A 252 -7.92 21.32 -27.49
C GLN A 252 -9.05 20.47 -26.94
N ASP A 253 -8.68 19.45 -26.17
CA ASP A 253 -9.64 18.68 -25.38
C ASP A 253 -9.93 19.35 -24.02
N PRO A 254 -11.04 18.96 -23.37
CA PRO A 254 -11.28 19.25 -21.97
C PRO A 254 -10.13 18.80 -21.06
N LEU A 255 -10.07 19.39 -19.87
CA LEU A 255 -8.98 19.17 -18.91
C LEU A 255 -8.81 17.68 -18.54
N GLY A 256 -9.90 16.90 -18.46
CA GLY A 256 -9.86 15.46 -18.16
C GLY A 256 -8.92 14.64 -19.06
N LEU A 257 -8.70 15.11 -20.29
CA LEU A 257 -7.73 14.55 -21.24
C LEU A 257 -6.45 15.38 -21.30
N ARG A 258 -6.57 16.71 -21.41
CA ARG A 258 -5.45 17.59 -21.73
C ARG A 258 -4.42 17.76 -20.61
N VAL A 259 -4.85 17.78 -19.34
CA VAL A 259 -3.92 17.91 -18.19
C VAL A 259 -3.62 16.57 -17.51
N LEU A 260 -4.07 15.46 -18.11
CA LEU A 260 -3.83 14.12 -17.60
C LEU A 260 -2.34 13.84 -17.36
N PRO A 261 -1.40 14.15 -18.27
CA PRO A 261 0.00 13.81 -18.03
C PRO A 261 0.60 14.49 -16.80
N GLN A 262 0.25 15.76 -16.56
CA GLN A 262 0.75 16.52 -15.41
C GLN A 262 0.15 15.99 -14.11
N SER A 263 -1.16 15.75 -14.09
CA SER A 263 -1.87 15.29 -12.91
C SER A 263 -1.53 13.84 -12.55
N GLN A 264 -1.59 12.93 -13.53
CA GLN A 264 -1.25 11.51 -13.33
C GLN A 264 0.24 11.34 -13.06
N GLY A 265 1.10 12.12 -13.71
CA GLY A 265 2.54 12.14 -13.47
C GLY A 265 2.88 12.51 -12.03
N ALA A 266 2.23 13.55 -11.48
CA ALA A 266 2.43 13.95 -10.09
C ALA A 266 1.99 12.86 -9.10
N ALA A 267 0.87 12.18 -9.35
CA ALA A 267 0.42 11.05 -8.53
C ALA A 267 1.37 9.85 -8.58
N LEU A 268 1.94 9.56 -9.76
CA LEU A 268 2.95 8.51 -9.90
C LEU A 268 4.27 8.86 -9.21
N ASP A 269 4.69 10.13 -9.25
CA ASP A 269 5.89 10.59 -8.55
C ASP A 269 5.69 10.55 -7.01
N SER A 270 4.50 10.87 -6.49
CA SER A 270 4.21 10.75 -5.06
C SER A 270 4.13 9.31 -4.57
N LEU A 271 3.58 8.39 -5.37
CA LEU A 271 3.58 6.95 -5.06
C LEU A 271 4.99 6.36 -5.05
N ARG A 272 5.85 6.81 -5.97
CA ARG A 272 7.27 6.45 -5.94
C ARG A 272 7.94 6.93 -4.65
N ALA A 273 7.71 8.18 -4.25
CA ALA A 273 8.24 8.72 -3.00
C ALA A 273 7.74 7.97 -1.75
N LEU A 274 6.50 7.47 -1.77
CA LEU A 274 5.97 6.58 -0.73
C LEU A 274 6.76 5.26 -0.67
N SER A 275 7.00 4.62 -1.83
CA SER A 275 7.83 3.41 -1.88
C SER A 275 9.27 3.67 -1.39
N ASP A 276 9.86 4.80 -1.77
CA ASP A 276 11.20 5.23 -1.34
C ASP A 276 11.26 5.52 0.17
N THR A 277 10.11 5.81 0.81
CA THR A 277 9.98 5.98 2.27
C THR A 277 9.79 4.64 2.99
N ILE A 278 8.96 3.75 2.45
CA ILE A 278 8.67 2.43 3.06
C ILE A 278 9.92 1.55 3.04
N THR A 279 10.64 1.52 1.92
CA THR A 279 11.79 0.63 1.69
C THR A 279 12.87 0.73 2.79
N PRO A 280 13.37 1.92 3.17
CA PRO A 280 14.33 2.01 4.27
C PRO A 280 13.69 1.60 5.61
N MET A 281 12.42 1.90 5.88
CA MET A 281 11.77 1.57 7.16
C MET A 281 11.58 0.07 7.39
N VAL A 282 11.34 -0.72 6.33
CA VAL A 282 11.22 -2.19 6.45
C VAL A 282 12.57 -2.89 6.58
N ASN A 283 13.67 -2.18 6.26
CA ASN A 283 15.06 -2.69 6.28
C ASN A 283 15.93 -2.05 7.37
N ALA A 284 15.35 -1.21 8.24
CA ALA A 284 16.08 -0.53 9.30
C ALA A 284 15.96 -1.25 10.66
N PRO A 285 17.05 -1.35 11.43
CA PRO A 285 17.03 -1.78 12.82
C PRO A 285 16.53 -0.64 13.74
N SER A 286 15.25 -0.28 13.66
CA SER A 286 14.69 0.92 14.30
C SER A 286 13.98 0.67 15.64
N GLU A 287 14.15 -0.49 16.25
CA GLU A 287 13.61 -0.80 17.58
C GLU A 287 14.14 0.15 18.65
N ASN A 288 13.30 0.52 19.62
CA ASN A 288 13.73 1.29 20.78
C ASN A 288 13.75 0.42 22.06
N PRO A 289 14.90 0.31 22.77
CA PRO A 289 16.22 0.83 22.38
C PRO A 289 16.86 0.02 21.24
N VAL A 290 17.75 0.68 20.49
CA VAL A 290 18.52 0.04 19.41
C VAL A 290 19.88 -0.41 19.93
N LEU A 291 20.34 -1.56 19.44
CA LEU A 291 21.72 -2.03 19.63
C LEU A 291 22.59 -1.72 18.42
N LEU A 292 23.78 -1.19 18.70
CA LEU A 292 24.72 -0.75 17.68
C LEU A 292 25.86 -1.77 17.58
N SER A 293 25.79 -2.61 16.55
CA SER A 293 26.85 -3.59 16.29
C SER A 293 28.16 -2.91 15.91
N GLY A 294 29.27 -3.34 16.51
CA GLY A 294 30.60 -2.80 16.24
C GLY A 294 31.00 -1.60 17.10
N GLU A 295 30.09 -1.10 17.94
CA GLU A 295 30.38 -0.07 18.95
C GLU A 295 30.90 -0.69 20.26
N PRO A 296 31.71 0.03 21.05
CA PRO A 296 32.04 -0.35 22.43
C PRO A 296 30.79 -0.61 23.28
N GLU A 297 30.85 -1.52 24.26
CA GLU A 297 29.70 -1.89 25.11
C GLU A 297 29.00 -0.69 25.76
N GLU A 298 29.77 0.35 26.12
CA GLU A 298 29.29 1.60 26.72
C GLU A 298 28.35 2.40 25.79
N THR A 299 28.57 2.32 24.48
CA THR A 299 27.83 3.04 23.43
C THR A 299 27.01 2.13 22.53
N ALA A 300 27.07 0.81 22.74
CA ALA A 300 26.37 -0.20 21.94
C ALA A 300 24.85 -0.26 22.16
N LEU A 301 24.27 0.68 22.92
CA LEU A 301 22.82 0.83 23.13
C LEU A 301 22.40 2.30 23.14
N ALA A 302 21.36 2.62 22.35
CA ALA A 302 20.78 3.96 22.29
C ALA A 302 19.25 3.94 22.43
N HIS A 303 18.72 4.87 23.22
CA HIS A 303 17.27 5.15 23.31
C HIS A 303 16.91 6.27 22.35
N HIS A 304 15.87 6.08 21.53
CA HIS A 304 15.48 7.04 20.49
C HIS A 304 13.99 6.95 20.16
N GLY A 305 13.50 7.91 19.36
CA GLY A 305 12.09 8.02 18.94
C GLY A 305 11.77 7.38 17.58
N GLY A 306 12.58 6.43 17.09
CA GLY A 306 12.45 5.87 15.73
C GLY A 306 11.18 5.04 15.49
N PHE A 307 10.46 4.71 16.57
CA PHE A 307 9.12 4.11 16.50
C PHE A 307 8.03 5.10 16.06
N HIS A 308 8.31 6.41 16.05
CA HIS A 308 7.37 7.43 15.60
C HIS A 308 7.38 7.53 14.06
N ALA A 309 6.24 7.20 13.44
CA ALA A 309 6.15 6.98 11.99
C ALA A 309 5.82 8.26 11.17
N SER A 310 6.27 9.45 11.57
CA SER A 310 6.00 10.72 10.85
C SER A 310 6.34 10.69 9.37
N HIS A 311 7.53 10.17 9.01
CA HIS A 311 7.96 10.10 7.61
C HIS A 311 6.96 9.30 6.75
N LEU A 312 6.49 8.16 7.29
CA LEU A 312 5.52 7.32 6.61
C LEU A 312 4.16 8.03 6.48
N GLN A 313 3.67 8.66 7.55
CA GLN A 313 2.39 9.38 7.50
C GLN A 313 2.42 10.49 6.46
N MET A 314 3.46 11.34 6.43
CA MET A 314 3.54 12.44 5.46
C MET A 314 3.57 11.93 4.01
N ALA A 315 4.29 10.83 3.77
CA ALA A 315 4.35 10.21 2.45
C ALA A 315 3.00 9.62 2.03
N LEU A 316 2.28 8.96 2.96
CA LEU A 316 0.95 8.40 2.72
C LEU A 316 -0.07 9.49 2.39
N ASP A 317 -0.16 10.55 3.21
CA ASP A 317 -1.09 11.65 2.99
C ASP A 317 -0.84 12.32 1.62
N THR A 318 0.44 12.50 1.26
CA THR A 318 0.83 13.07 -0.04
C THR A 318 0.43 12.17 -1.21
N ALA A 319 0.68 10.85 -1.08
CA ALA A 319 0.34 9.89 -2.13
C ALA A 319 -1.17 9.78 -2.36
N VAL A 320 -1.96 9.63 -1.28
CA VAL A 320 -3.42 9.52 -1.36
C VAL A 320 -4.03 10.81 -1.89
N LEU A 321 -3.54 11.98 -1.47
CA LEU A 321 -3.98 13.26 -2.03
C LEU A 321 -3.69 13.37 -3.53
N GLY A 322 -2.50 12.95 -3.98
CA GLY A 322 -2.14 12.93 -5.40
C GLY A 322 -3.09 12.04 -6.22
N VAL A 323 -3.41 10.85 -5.74
CA VAL A 323 -4.38 9.94 -6.37
C VAL A 323 -5.79 10.54 -6.41
N ALA A 324 -6.26 11.14 -5.31
CA ALA A 324 -7.58 11.78 -5.27
C ALA A 324 -7.70 12.97 -6.23
N GLN A 325 -6.63 13.75 -6.40
CA GLN A 325 -6.60 14.87 -7.35
C GLN A 325 -6.75 14.39 -8.80
N THR A 326 -5.98 13.36 -9.19
CA THR A 326 -6.06 12.85 -10.57
C THR A 326 -7.33 12.03 -10.82
N GLY A 327 -7.87 11.37 -9.79
CA GLY A 327 -9.14 10.65 -9.85
C GLY A 327 -10.31 11.51 -10.36
N GLN A 328 -10.36 12.81 -10.01
CA GLN A 328 -11.40 13.72 -10.54
C GLN A 328 -11.41 13.81 -12.07
N LEU A 329 -10.26 13.63 -12.73
CA LEU A 329 -10.19 13.68 -14.19
C LEU A 329 -10.91 12.48 -14.84
N ILE A 330 -11.07 11.36 -14.13
CA ILE A 330 -11.83 10.20 -14.58
C ILE A 330 -13.29 10.58 -14.84
N LEU A 331 -13.93 11.31 -13.92
CA LEU A 331 -15.31 11.79 -14.14
C LEU A 331 -15.42 12.70 -15.38
N GLY A 332 -14.43 13.56 -15.61
CA GLY A 332 -14.41 14.40 -16.81
C GLY A 332 -14.29 13.59 -18.10
N ARG A 333 -13.57 12.47 -18.07
CA ARG A 333 -13.45 11.54 -19.20
C ARG A 333 -14.70 10.69 -19.39
N LEU A 334 -15.31 10.23 -18.30
CA LEU A 334 -16.58 9.50 -18.34
C LEU A 334 -17.71 10.37 -18.91
N ALA A 335 -17.80 11.63 -18.48
CA ALA A 335 -18.75 12.61 -19.03
C ALA A 335 -18.54 12.84 -20.54
N ALA A 336 -17.29 12.82 -21.02
CA ALA A 336 -17.01 12.90 -22.45
C ALA A 336 -17.45 11.64 -23.22
N LEU A 337 -17.35 10.45 -22.62
CA LEU A 337 -17.72 9.18 -23.27
C LEU A 337 -19.23 9.02 -23.47
N ILE A 338 -20.06 9.69 -22.68
CA ILE A 338 -21.53 9.58 -22.78
C ILE A 338 -22.16 10.66 -23.67
N GLU A 339 -21.36 11.61 -24.15
CA GLU A 339 -21.86 12.80 -24.83
C GLU A 339 -21.60 12.71 -26.35
N PRO A 340 -22.67 12.72 -27.20
CA PRO A 340 -22.55 12.62 -28.65
C PRO A 340 -21.63 13.66 -29.28
N PHE A 341 -21.51 14.85 -28.70
CA PHE A 341 -20.56 15.86 -29.18
C PHE A 341 -19.10 15.34 -29.23
N PHE A 342 -18.71 14.49 -28.28
CA PHE A 342 -17.36 13.93 -28.22
C PHE A 342 -17.22 12.61 -28.98
N THR A 343 -18.21 11.71 -28.84
CA THR A 343 -18.11 10.33 -29.38
C THR A 343 -18.67 10.18 -30.79
N ARG A 344 -19.63 11.03 -31.19
CA ARG A 344 -20.49 10.86 -32.38
C ARG A 344 -21.32 9.58 -32.34
N LEU A 345 -21.57 9.05 -31.14
CA LEU A 345 -22.40 7.88 -30.88
C LEU A 345 -23.73 8.31 -30.24
N PRO A 346 -24.72 7.42 -30.11
CA PRO A 346 -25.91 7.69 -29.30
C PRO A 346 -25.55 8.16 -27.88
N PRO A 347 -26.36 9.06 -27.28
CA PRO A 347 -26.12 9.52 -25.92
C PRO A 347 -26.09 8.34 -24.95
N PHE A 348 -25.23 8.44 -23.94
CA PHE A 348 -25.00 7.40 -22.93
C PHE A 348 -24.59 6.03 -23.49
N LEU A 349 -24.14 5.95 -24.75
CA LEU A 349 -23.73 4.70 -25.40
C LEU A 349 -24.83 3.61 -25.37
N GLY A 350 -26.09 4.03 -25.48
CA GLY A 350 -27.24 3.14 -25.57
C GLY A 350 -27.43 2.52 -26.96
N ASP A 351 -28.26 1.48 -27.03
CA ASP A 351 -28.60 0.75 -28.26
C ASP A 351 -29.56 1.49 -29.22
N GLY A 352 -30.01 2.68 -28.83
CA GLY A 352 -30.97 3.51 -29.58
C GLY A 352 -32.43 3.33 -29.15
N THR A 353 -32.72 2.46 -28.18
CA THR A 353 -34.05 2.32 -27.59
C THR A 353 -34.48 3.65 -26.95
N PRO A 354 -35.66 4.21 -27.31
CA PRO A 354 -36.13 5.46 -26.73
C PRO A 354 -36.25 5.39 -25.20
N GLY A 355 -35.54 6.29 -24.50
CA GLY A 355 -35.53 6.37 -23.05
C GLY A 355 -34.57 5.41 -22.33
N ALA A 356 -33.80 4.58 -23.07
CA ALA A 356 -32.76 3.75 -22.48
C ALA A 356 -31.64 4.61 -21.87
N SER A 357 -31.10 4.16 -20.74
CA SER A 357 -30.08 4.89 -19.98
C SER A 357 -28.65 4.50 -20.38
N GLY A 358 -28.44 3.41 -21.11
CA GLY A 358 -27.13 2.95 -21.56
C GLY A 358 -26.15 2.80 -20.39
N VAL A 359 -25.06 3.58 -20.40
CA VAL A 359 -24.06 3.61 -19.32
C VAL A 359 -24.20 4.79 -18.36
N MET A 360 -25.30 5.56 -18.40
CA MET A 360 -25.52 6.74 -17.56
C MET A 360 -25.22 6.48 -16.08
N ILE A 361 -25.67 5.33 -15.55
CA ILE A 361 -25.54 5.01 -14.12
C ILE A 361 -24.08 4.83 -13.66
N LEU A 362 -23.14 4.61 -14.60
CA LEU A 362 -21.70 4.54 -14.27
C LEU A 362 -21.20 5.87 -13.68
N GLU A 363 -21.74 7.02 -14.09
CA GLU A 363 -21.37 8.32 -13.52
C GLU A 363 -21.73 8.43 -12.03
N TYR A 364 -22.84 7.82 -11.62
CA TYR A 364 -23.30 7.84 -10.24
C TYR A 364 -22.38 6.99 -9.35
N VAL A 365 -22.05 5.78 -9.82
CA VAL A 365 -21.11 4.89 -9.12
C VAL A 365 -19.73 5.54 -9.05
N ALA A 366 -19.24 6.10 -10.15
CA ALA A 366 -17.97 6.81 -10.21
C ALA A 366 -17.94 8.02 -9.26
N ALA A 367 -19.02 8.82 -9.23
CA ALA A 367 -19.11 9.98 -8.35
C ALA A 367 -19.12 9.57 -6.87
N SER A 368 -19.82 8.49 -6.51
CA SER A 368 -19.81 7.93 -5.15
C SER A 368 -18.41 7.46 -4.75
N ALA A 369 -17.75 6.69 -5.61
CA ALA A 369 -16.38 6.21 -5.35
C ALA A 369 -15.39 7.38 -5.22
N LEU A 370 -15.53 8.42 -6.04
CA LEU A 370 -14.69 9.61 -5.92
C LEU A 370 -14.92 10.36 -4.60
N ALA A 371 -16.15 10.39 -4.09
CA ALA A 371 -16.46 11.01 -2.80
C ALA A 371 -15.73 10.29 -1.65
N GLU A 372 -15.77 8.96 -1.63
CA GLU A 372 -15.06 8.13 -0.64
C GLU A 372 -13.53 8.25 -0.80
N LEU A 373 -13.00 8.27 -2.03
CA LEU A 373 -11.58 8.52 -2.30
C LEU A 373 -11.13 9.88 -1.74
N ARG A 374 -11.96 10.92 -1.89
CA ARG A 374 -11.67 12.26 -1.33
C ARG A 374 -11.78 12.28 0.19
N ALA A 375 -12.75 11.58 0.77
CA ALA A 375 -12.85 11.45 2.22
C ALA A 375 -11.58 10.79 2.79
N ALA A 376 -11.10 9.72 2.15
CA ALA A 376 -9.85 9.05 2.50
C ALA A 376 -8.61 9.96 2.36
N ALA A 377 -8.64 10.96 1.47
CA ALA A 377 -7.55 11.92 1.29
C ALA A 377 -7.48 13.04 2.34
N THR A 378 -8.35 13.01 3.36
CA THR A 378 -8.22 13.93 4.51
C THR A 378 -6.96 13.58 5.30
N PRO A 379 -5.98 14.50 5.45
CA PRO A 379 -4.69 14.14 6.04
C PRO A 379 -4.80 13.57 7.46
N ALA A 380 -4.24 12.38 7.69
CA ALA A 380 -4.22 11.74 8.99
C ALA A 380 -3.36 12.53 10.00
N GLY A 381 -2.35 13.26 9.53
CA GLY A 381 -1.46 14.05 10.38
C GLY A 381 -2.13 15.24 11.08
N LEU A 382 -3.42 15.52 10.83
CA LEU A 382 -4.19 16.54 11.54
C LEU A 382 -4.73 16.06 12.90
N GLN A 383 -4.64 14.76 13.19
CA GLN A 383 -5.05 14.22 14.47
C GLN A 383 -4.07 14.62 15.58
N SER A 384 -4.53 14.58 16.83
CA SER A 384 -3.69 14.84 18.01
C SER A 384 -4.09 13.91 19.16
N VAL A 385 -3.18 13.71 20.10
CA VAL A 385 -3.43 12.86 21.27
C VAL A 385 -2.58 13.29 22.45
N THR A 386 -2.97 12.89 23.66
CA THR A 386 -2.09 12.89 24.84
C THR A 386 -2.42 11.66 25.68
N LEU A 387 -1.47 10.74 25.77
CA LEU A 387 -1.61 9.43 26.41
C LEU A 387 -0.59 9.25 27.53
N SER A 388 -0.66 8.09 28.20
CA SER A 388 0.36 7.65 29.15
C SER A 388 0.69 8.72 30.20
N ARG A 389 -0.35 9.31 30.79
CA ARG A 389 -0.25 10.38 31.80
C ARG A 389 0.51 11.63 31.33
N GLY A 390 0.43 11.95 30.03
CA GLY A 390 1.09 13.11 29.44
C GLY A 390 2.56 12.90 29.10
N VAL A 391 3.02 11.64 29.02
CA VAL A 391 4.38 11.28 28.56
C VAL A 391 4.39 11.04 27.05
N GLU A 392 3.25 10.64 26.49
CA GLU A 392 3.08 10.39 25.06
C GLU A 392 2.11 11.44 24.52
N GLU A 393 2.60 12.68 24.41
CA GLU A 393 1.84 13.85 23.93
C GLU A 393 1.73 13.96 22.39
N ASP A 394 2.24 12.99 21.65
CA ASP A 394 2.20 13.00 20.19
C ASP A 394 2.16 11.59 19.58
N ALA A 395 1.55 11.49 18.40
CA ALA A 395 1.51 10.27 17.59
C ALA A 395 1.39 10.64 16.11
N SER A 396 2.06 9.91 15.22
CA SER A 396 2.01 10.23 13.78
C SER A 396 0.66 9.92 13.12
N PHE A 397 -0.14 9.03 13.70
CA PHE A 397 -1.35 8.48 13.05
C PHE A 397 -1.09 7.82 11.70
N ALA A 398 0.13 7.34 11.44
CA ALA A 398 0.47 6.60 10.22
C ALA A 398 -0.42 5.35 10.00
N SER A 399 -0.92 4.73 11.08
CA SER A 399 -1.89 3.64 11.00
C SER A 399 -3.22 4.05 10.37
N LEU A 400 -3.71 5.26 10.66
CA LEU A 400 -4.89 5.83 10.02
C LEU A 400 -4.60 6.17 8.56
N ALA A 401 -3.45 6.79 8.27
CA ALA A 401 -3.02 7.12 6.91
C ALA A 401 -2.92 5.85 6.02
N ALA A 402 -2.38 4.76 6.56
CA ALA A 402 -2.25 3.49 5.82
C ALA A 402 -3.62 2.86 5.55
N LYS A 403 -4.55 2.92 6.51
CA LYS A 403 -5.93 2.47 6.32
C LYS A 403 -6.65 3.32 5.27
N GLN A 404 -6.48 4.63 5.29
CA GLN A 404 -7.00 5.53 4.26
C GLN A 404 -6.44 5.21 2.88
N ALA A 405 -5.15 4.84 2.77
CA ALA A 405 -4.56 4.41 1.50
C ALA A 405 -5.17 3.11 0.96
N LEU A 406 -5.51 2.14 1.83
CA LEU A 406 -6.25 0.94 1.43
C LEU A 406 -7.66 1.30 0.91
N THR A 407 -8.40 2.14 1.63
CA THR A 407 -9.72 2.64 1.19
C THR A 407 -9.64 3.43 -0.12
N ALA A 408 -8.60 4.25 -0.30
CA ALA A 408 -8.35 4.98 -1.53
C ALA A 408 -8.11 4.03 -2.71
N THR A 409 -7.41 2.91 -2.48
CA THR A 409 -7.16 1.89 -3.50
C THR A 409 -8.46 1.30 -4.03
N GLU A 410 -9.35 0.87 -3.14
CA GLU A 410 -10.64 0.26 -3.51
C GLU A 410 -11.48 1.22 -4.34
N ASN A 411 -11.63 2.46 -3.86
CA ASN A 411 -12.44 3.47 -4.53
C ASN A 411 -11.84 3.95 -5.86
N TYR A 412 -10.51 4.07 -5.94
CA TYR A 412 -9.84 4.44 -7.19
C TYR A 412 -10.03 3.37 -8.28
N ARG A 413 -10.00 2.09 -7.91
CA ARG A 413 -10.30 0.97 -8.82
C ARG A 413 -11.73 1.01 -9.33
N THR A 414 -12.71 1.18 -8.45
CA THR A 414 -14.13 1.29 -8.85
C THR A 414 -14.36 2.47 -9.80
N LEU A 415 -13.81 3.64 -9.45
CA LEU A 415 -13.86 4.84 -10.29
C LEU A 415 -13.28 4.58 -11.69
N LEU A 416 -12.11 3.95 -11.76
CA LEU A 416 -11.44 3.64 -13.02
C LEU A 416 -12.16 2.55 -13.83
N ALA A 417 -12.75 1.56 -13.16
CA ALA A 417 -13.53 0.50 -13.79
C ALA A 417 -14.76 1.05 -14.53
N CYS A 418 -15.45 2.05 -13.96
CA CYS A 418 -16.54 2.75 -14.65
C CYS A 418 -16.08 3.38 -15.97
N GLU A 419 -14.92 4.05 -15.99
CA GLU A 419 -14.35 4.59 -17.23
C GLU A 419 -14.00 3.48 -18.22
N LEU A 420 -13.40 2.39 -17.77
CA LEU A 420 -13.02 1.27 -18.64
C LEU A 420 -14.25 0.67 -19.35
N VAL A 421 -15.34 0.41 -18.63
CA VAL A 421 -16.58 -0.12 -19.21
C VAL A 421 -17.11 0.81 -20.31
N ALA A 422 -17.19 2.12 -20.03
CA ALA A 422 -17.67 3.10 -20.99
C ALA A 422 -16.72 3.24 -22.21
N ALA A 423 -15.41 3.28 -21.98
CA ALA A 423 -14.41 3.44 -23.04
C ALA A 423 -14.40 2.24 -24.00
N VAL A 424 -14.42 1.01 -23.46
CA VAL A 424 -14.48 -0.21 -24.26
C VAL A 424 -15.78 -0.29 -25.05
N ARG A 425 -16.92 0.03 -24.43
CA ARG A 425 -18.22 0.09 -25.12
C ARG A 425 -18.19 1.10 -26.27
N ALA A 426 -17.73 2.32 -26.02
CA ALA A 426 -17.62 3.36 -27.04
C ALA A 426 -16.73 2.92 -28.21
N LEU A 427 -15.58 2.31 -27.94
CA LEU A 427 -14.69 1.81 -29.00
C LEU A 427 -15.36 0.71 -29.85
N ARG A 428 -16.12 -0.19 -29.24
CA ARG A 428 -16.83 -1.27 -29.95
C ARG A 428 -18.00 -0.79 -30.80
N MET A 429 -18.64 0.32 -30.41
CA MET A 429 -19.71 0.94 -31.19
C MET A 429 -19.21 1.72 -32.41
N ARG A 430 -17.90 1.93 -32.53
CA ARG A 430 -17.30 2.68 -33.63
C ARG A 430 -16.88 1.76 -34.77
N ASP A 431 -17.17 2.20 -35.98
CA ASP A 431 -16.65 1.58 -37.22
C ASP A 431 -15.32 2.21 -37.63
N ARG A 432 -14.31 2.15 -36.74
CA ARG A 432 -12.98 2.71 -36.99
C ARG A 432 -11.88 1.85 -36.39
N LYS A 433 -10.75 1.76 -37.09
CA LYS A 433 -9.55 1.08 -36.59
C LYS A 433 -9.02 1.80 -35.34
N THR A 434 -8.82 1.06 -34.25
CA THR A 434 -8.16 1.54 -33.04
C THR A 434 -6.63 1.56 -33.22
N PRO A 435 -5.90 2.45 -32.52
CA PRO A 435 -4.44 2.44 -32.49
C PRO A 435 -3.84 1.07 -32.16
N ASP A 436 -2.82 0.64 -32.90
CA ASP A 436 -2.21 -0.69 -32.71
C ASP A 436 -1.61 -0.87 -31.30
N GLY A 437 -1.16 0.23 -30.66
CA GLY A 437 -0.66 0.23 -29.28
C GLY A 437 -1.71 -0.15 -28.23
N LEU A 438 -3.01 -0.05 -28.54
CA LEU A 438 -4.11 -0.44 -27.66
C LEU A 438 -4.55 -1.90 -27.83
N ARG A 439 -3.97 -2.65 -28.78
CA ARG A 439 -4.43 -4.01 -29.10
C ARG A 439 -4.43 -4.94 -27.89
N LEU A 440 -3.32 -5.01 -27.14
CA LEU A 440 -3.24 -5.85 -25.94
C LEU A 440 -4.30 -5.49 -24.89
N ALA A 441 -4.52 -4.19 -24.65
CA ALA A 441 -5.53 -3.74 -23.69
C ALA A 441 -6.95 -4.13 -24.14
N LEU A 442 -7.26 -4.00 -25.43
CA LEU A 442 -8.55 -4.40 -25.99
C LEU A 442 -8.75 -5.93 -25.95
N ASP A 443 -7.72 -6.71 -26.28
CA ASP A 443 -7.76 -8.17 -26.21
C ASP A 443 -8.06 -8.64 -24.78
N LEU A 444 -7.43 -8.03 -23.77
CA LEU A 444 -7.73 -8.31 -22.36
C LEU A 444 -9.17 -7.94 -21.97
N CYS A 445 -9.74 -6.92 -22.62
CA CYS A 445 -11.10 -6.46 -22.38
C CYS A 445 -12.18 -7.27 -23.15
N GLU A 446 -11.82 -8.30 -23.92
CA GLU A 446 -12.80 -9.14 -24.63
C GLU A 446 -13.77 -9.87 -23.69
N VAL A 447 -13.38 -10.06 -22.43
CA VAL A 447 -14.27 -10.63 -21.40
C VAL A 447 -15.40 -9.68 -20.98
N LEU A 448 -15.29 -8.37 -21.24
CA LEU A 448 -16.38 -7.43 -20.97
C LEU A 448 -17.52 -7.63 -21.97
N PRO A 449 -18.80 -7.58 -21.55
CA PRO A 449 -19.91 -7.80 -22.46
C PRO A 449 -19.97 -6.81 -23.62
N ARG A 450 -20.51 -7.27 -24.76
CA ARG A 450 -20.74 -6.45 -25.96
C ARG A 450 -22.14 -5.84 -26.05
N ASP A 451 -23.07 -6.34 -25.26
CA ASP A 451 -24.46 -5.89 -25.25
C ASP A 451 -24.56 -4.42 -24.77
N THR A 452 -25.36 -3.64 -25.49
CA THR A 452 -25.61 -2.21 -25.25
C THR A 452 -27.03 -1.93 -24.76
N ALA A 453 -27.89 -2.93 -24.67
CA ALA A 453 -29.21 -2.80 -24.07
C ALA A 453 -29.11 -2.50 -22.57
N ASP A 454 -30.15 -1.86 -22.02
CA ASP A 454 -30.23 -1.58 -20.59
C ASP A 454 -30.28 -2.88 -19.78
N ARG A 455 -29.36 -3.00 -18.82
CA ARG A 455 -29.26 -4.12 -17.87
C ARG A 455 -28.44 -3.69 -16.66
N ASP A 456 -28.36 -4.58 -15.68
CA ASP A 456 -27.43 -4.41 -14.56
C ASP A 456 -25.97 -4.35 -15.06
N LEU A 457 -25.27 -3.27 -14.73
CA LEU A 457 -23.86 -3.05 -15.07
C LEU A 457 -22.93 -3.38 -13.90
N THR A 458 -23.45 -3.80 -12.74
CA THR A 458 -22.63 -4.25 -11.61
C THR A 458 -21.62 -5.34 -12.03
N PRO A 459 -22.01 -6.40 -12.77
CA PRO A 459 -21.06 -7.42 -13.22
C PRO A 459 -19.97 -6.87 -14.15
N ASP A 460 -20.26 -5.83 -14.94
CA ASP A 460 -19.28 -5.19 -15.83
C ASP A 460 -18.23 -4.44 -15.02
N ILE A 461 -18.65 -3.73 -13.96
CA ILE A 461 -17.76 -3.00 -13.06
C ILE A 461 -16.87 -3.97 -12.28
N GLU A 462 -17.42 -5.08 -11.78
CA GLU A 462 -16.66 -6.14 -11.10
C GLU A 462 -15.61 -6.75 -12.02
N THR A 463 -16.02 -7.10 -13.25
CA THR A 463 -15.11 -7.64 -14.28
C THR A 463 -14.02 -6.63 -14.63
N ALA A 464 -14.39 -5.37 -14.88
CA ALA A 464 -13.46 -4.29 -15.20
C ALA A 464 -12.47 -4.06 -14.05
N THR A 465 -12.93 -4.06 -12.80
CA THR A 465 -12.10 -3.91 -11.60
C THR A 465 -11.04 -5.01 -11.51
N ALA A 466 -11.42 -6.26 -11.77
CA ALA A 466 -10.50 -7.40 -11.76
C ALA A 466 -9.48 -7.37 -12.91
N LEU A 467 -9.80 -6.72 -14.04
CA LEU A 467 -8.90 -6.57 -15.18
C LEU A 467 -7.84 -5.50 -15.00
N LEU A 468 -8.09 -4.45 -14.20
CA LEU A 468 -7.19 -3.28 -14.07
C LEU A 468 -5.72 -3.65 -13.82
N PRO A 469 -5.37 -4.59 -12.92
CA PRO A 469 -3.96 -4.96 -12.70
C PRO A 469 -3.27 -5.53 -13.94
N ASN A 470 -4.02 -6.19 -14.84
CA ASN A 470 -3.47 -6.80 -16.04
C ASN A 470 -3.27 -5.78 -17.17
N LEU A 471 -4.04 -4.69 -17.19
CA LEU A 471 -3.92 -3.65 -18.22
C LEU A 471 -2.55 -2.97 -18.22
N VAL A 472 -1.85 -2.96 -17.08
CA VAL A 472 -0.48 -2.43 -16.95
C VAL A 472 0.48 -3.07 -17.96
N GLN A 473 0.24 -4.32 -18.37
CA GLN A 473 1.04 -5.02 -19.39
C GLN A 473 1.05 -4.27 -20.74
N ALA A 474 0.00 -3.50 -21.06
CA ALA A 474 -0.08 -2.70 -22.28
C ALA A 474 0.91 -1.53 -22.31
N LEU A 475 1.47 -1.13 -21.16
CA LEU A 475 2.50 -0.10 -21.09
C LEU A 475 3.87 -0.59 -21.59
N GLY A 476 4.06 -1.91 -21.71
CA GLY A 476 5.34 -2.54 -22.05
C GLY A 476 6.39 -2.38 -20.96
N GLU A 477 7.62 -2.82 -21.25
CA GLU A 477 8.79 -2.40 -20.47
C GLU A 477 8.99 -0.89 -20.70
N SER A 478 9.06 -0.11 -19.62
CA SER A 478 9.25 1.34 -19.74
C SER A 478 10.50 1.65 -20.59
N PRO A 479 10.43 2.56 -21.57
CA PRO A 479 11.57 2.91 -22.41
C PRO A 479 12.68 3.63 -21.63
#